data_AF-A0A0G4HYY4-F1
#
_entry.id   AF-A0A0G4HYY4-F1
#
_cell.length_a   1.000
_cell.length_b   1.000
_cell.length_c   1.000
_cell.angle_alpha   90.00
_cell.angle_beta   90.00
_cell.angle_gamma   90.00
#
_symmetry.space_group_name_H-M   'P 1'
#
loop_
_entity.id
_entity.type
_entity.pdbx_description
1 polymer ?
#
loop_
_entity_poly.entity_id
_entity_poly.type
_entity_poly.pdbx_seq_one_letter_code
_entity_poly.pdbx_strand_id
1 'polypeptide(L)'
;MKVVLLSLFNLVLVTKGFLPPRGFAARHEGRHSQTAKKMTILKQTLPEVIKGVHLPLEESLPRKILRIVDWNPATLWEVGGYLFGSGVISDELLHPPREKKEGSLDDAVEYFKEKVSLGDELPEDYKCFGNDDFPRQLLLLLKNNPFFASALTYNDGWELKSYDKNESSPSLYLRLMRTLTGVGHRVNVKFTDGLEAIKSIQICDDLEGKIVMEVEGDTRDPKEIAKIKYYASSALYNLIFYSSCIHAMIHVLHYLFTAAMAMSTRGFRDMNRWAEVFDDHVTIKYIQVGQLLIRDPPSDGSMDTAFLTGADGFGSSQEVRPILGALLEKWGKCASADEFLDCMLHKSIRRGNEHGILREFWKHAALIPDFASQFVKALQEVDSEKFQESEKKLKSYLRRCGDFKKDIDEQTDKFSVAAWIELMCLTGIIHGTTLSYSRLVAIPGVLRWRNIQSTKWDRADVNLLSGGLGTIVGMEPKRFVMTSELKDLKKLGDKSPLLRVLTQCNDKVTELKKAYQKEVENSPDFLQNGFTLTDYCEDGFDGKQLTMASYI
;
A
#
# COMPACT_ATOMS: atom_id res chain seq x y z
N MET A 1 -5.14 -6.51 -42.80
CA MET A 1 -5.64 -7.89 -42.93
C MET A 1 -5.13 -8.67 -41.72
N LYS A 2 -5.97 -8.87 -40.70
CA LYS A 2 -6.71 -10.11 -40.39
C LYS A 2 -5.78 -11.26 -39.91
N VAL A 3 -5.70 -11.60 -38.61
CA VAL A 3 -6.63 -12.44 -37.78
C VAL A 3 -6.03 -13.86 -37.59
N VAL A 4 -5.54 -14.25 -36.39
CA VAL A 4 -6.17 -15.08 -35.30
C VAL A 4 -5.63 -16.54 -35.23
N LEU A 5 -5.71 -17.12 -34.00
CA LEU A 5 -5.48 -18.50 -33.47
C LEU A 5 -4.09 -18.71 -32.86
N LEU A 6 -3.86 -18.90 -31.55
CA LEU A 6 -4.62 -19.40 -30.39
C LEU A 6 -5.04 -20.88 -30.46
N SER A 7 -4.51 -21.67 -29.51
CA SER A 7 -5.01 -22.93 -28.92
C SER A 7 -4.29 -24.22 -29.34
N LEU A 8 -3.52 -24.80 -28.41
CA LEU A 8 -3.48 -26.23 -28.08
C LEU A 8 -2.40 -26.47 -27.02
N PHE A 9 -2.77 -26.66 -25.77
CA PHE A 9 -2.24 -27.75 -24.93
C PHE A 9 -3.06 -27.78 -23.63
N ASN A 10 -4.13 -28.57 -23.65
CA ASN A 10 -4.74 -29.12 -22.45
C ASN A 10 -5.40 -30.46 -22.82
N LEU A 11 -5.28 -31.41 -21.90
CA LEU A 11 -6.02 -32.67 -21.78
C LEU A 11 -5.39 -33.95 -22.37
N VAL A 12 -4.69 -34.69 -21.50
CA VAL A 12 -4.85 -36.14 -21.37
C VAL A 12 -4.85 -36.49 -19.89
N LEU A 13 -6.01 -36.81 -19.33
CA LEU A 13 -6.21 -37.98 -18.46
C LEU A 13 -7.70 -38.14 -18.12
N VAL A 14 -8.13 -39.41 -18.15
CA VAL A 14 -9.43 -39.98 -17.76
C VAL A 14 -10.54 -39.97 -18.83
N THR A 15 -10.54 -41.02 -19.67
CA THR A 15 -11.76 -41.81 -19.93
C THR A 15 -11.40 -43.26 -20.27
N LYS A 16 -11.76 -44.21 -19.39
CA LYS A 16 -12.30 -45.54 -19.74
C LYS A 16 -13.78 -45.46 -19.31
N GLY A 17 -14.81 -45.87 -20.03
CA GLY A 17 -15.01 -46.54 -21.31
C GLY A 17 -16.53 -46.83 -21.41
N PHE A 18 -16.96 -47.23 -22.61
CA PHE A 18 -18.27 -47.77 -22.98
C PHE A 18 -19.43 -46.82 -23.37
N LEU A 19 -19.73 -46.90 -24.67
CA LEU A 19 -20.87 -46.48 -25.50
C LEU A 19 -22.11 -47.43 -25.33
N PRO A 20 -23.25 -47.30 -26.06
CA PRO A 20 -24.05 -46.15 -26.54
C PRO A 20 -25.60 -46.39 -26.33
N PRO A 21 -26.55 -46.01 -27.23
CA PRO A 21 -27.46 -44.87 -27.12
C PRO A 21 -28.97 -45.27 -27.13
N ARG A 22 -29.89 -44.30 -26.99
CA ARG A 22 -31.16 -44.16 -27.78
C ARG A 22 -32.04 -43.06 -27.20
N GLY A 23 -32.57 -42.21 -28.08
CA GLY A 23 -33.47 -41.10 -27.73
C GLY A 23 -34.94 -41.50 -27.70
N PHE A 24 -35.79 -40.57 -27.25
CA PHE A 24 -37.07 -40.19 -27.86
C PHE A 24 -37.67 -39.02 -27.08
N ALA A 25 -38.55 -38.28 -27.76
CA ALA A 25 -39.15 -37.02 -27.34
C ALA A 25 -40.24 -37.12 -26.24
N ALA A 26 -40.50 -35.95 -25.63
CA ALA A 26 -41.83 -35.37 -25.33
C ALA A 26 -42.20 -35.08 -23.85
N ARG A 27 -42.61 -33.80 -23.67
CA ARG A 27 -43.65 -33.21 -22.81
C ARG A 27 -43.49 -33.10 -21.28
N HIS A 28 -43.41 -31.82 -20.86
CA HIS A 28 -44.29 -31.13 -19.90
C HIS A 28 -44.70 -31.86 -18.60
N GLU A 29 -44.17 -31.41 -17.46
CA GLU A 29 -44.87 -30.62 -16.42
C GLU A 29 -44.12 -30.69 -15.07
N GLY A 30 -44.11 -29.57 -14.33
CA GLY A 30 -43.85 -29.58 -12.89
C GLY A 30 -42.42 -29.29 -12.41
N ARG A 31 -41.95 -28.04 -12.52
CA ARG A 31 -40.91 -27.49 -11.62
C ARG A 31 -41.11 -26.00 -11.31
N HIS A 32 -42.22 -25.66 -10.67
CA HIS A 32 -42.37 -24.38 -9.96
C HIS A 32 -41.99 -24.44 -8.46
N SER A 33 -41.37 -25.54 -7.99
CA SER A 33 -40.97 -25.68 -6.57
C SER A 33 -39.47 -25.90 -6.32
N GLN A 34 -38.61 -25.87 -7.36
CA GLN A 34 -37.15 -26.03 -7.20
C GLN A 34 -36.33 -24.74 -7.36
N THR A 35 -36.94 -23.64 -7.81
CA THR A 35 -36.23 -22.36 -7.98
C THR A 35 -36.09 -21.57 -6.67
N ALA A 36 -36.89 -21.87 -5.64
CA ALA A 36 -36.80 -21.23 -4.33
C ALA A 36 -35.77 -21.89 -3.38
N LYS A 37 -35.26 -23.09 -3.70
CA LYS A 37 -34.30 -23.84 -2.85
C LYS A 37 -32.84 -23.75 -3.30
N LYS A 38 -32.54 -22.95 -4.35
CA LYS A 38 -31.16 -22.67 -4.81
C LYS A 38 -30.72 -21.21 -4.60
N MET A 39 -31.50 -20.43 -3.84
CA MET A 39 -31.14 -19.07 -3.41
C MET A 39 -30.70 -18.99 -1.94
N THR A 40 -30.29 -20.11 -1.35
CA THR A 40 -29.36 -20.07 -0.21
C THR A 40 -27.95 -19.87 -0.77
N ILE A 41 -27.75 -18.75 -1.46
CA ILE A 41 -26.41 -18.19 -1.66
C ILE A 41 -25.89 -17.99 -0.25
N LEU A 42 -24.81 -18.69 0.11
CA LEU A 42 -24.06 -18.39 1.31
C LEU A 42 -23.97 -16.86 1.41
N LYS A 43 -24.55 -16.27 2.47
CA LYS A 43 -24.15 -14.95 2.91
C LYS A 43 -22.68 -15.06 3.33
N GLN A 44 -21.77 -15.13 2.37
CA GLN A 44 -20.36 -14.89 2.61
C GLN A 44 -20.29 -13.40 2.94
N THR A 45 -20.40 -13.09 4.22
CA THR A 45 -19.97 -11.81 4.75
C THR A 45 -18.50 -11.68 4.40
N LEU A 46 -18.12 -10.57 3.75
CA LEU A 46 -16.71 -10.28 3.52
C LEU A 46 -15.94 -10.36 4.84
N PRO A 47 -14.68 -10.82 4.83
CA PRO A 47 -13.88 -10.91 6.05
C PRO A 47 -13.73 -9.53 6.68
N GLU A 48 -13.82 -9.46 8.01
CA GLU A 48 -13.43 -8.29 8.78
C GLU A 48 -11.90 -8.24 8.84
N VAL A 49 -11.27 -7.41 8.01
CA VAL A 49 -9.81 -7.20 8.04
C VAL A 49 -9.38 -6.65 9.40
N ILE A 50 -10.16 -5.69 9.91
CA ILE A 50 -10.06 -5.17 11.27
C ILE A 50 -11.35 -5.56 12.00
N LYS A 51 -11.21 -6.29 13.11
CA LYS A 51 -12.36 -6.75 13.91
C LYS A 51 -13.24 -5.56 14.31
N GLY A 52 -14.55 -5.71 14.14
CA GLY A 52 -15.52 -4.66 14.44
C GLY A 52 -15.66 -3.60 13.34
N VAL A 53 -14.86 -3.65 12.27
CA VAL A 53 -15.00 -2.76 11.10
C VAL A 53 -15.58 -3.55 9.93
N HIS A 54 -16.78 -3.18 9.50
CA HIS A 54 -17.51 -3.89 8.45
C HIS A 54 -18.42 -2.92 7.66
N LEU A 55 -18.81 -3.27 6.43
CA LEU A 55 -19.88 -2.53 5.75
C LEU A 55 -21.26 -2.82 6.40
N PRO A 56 -22.23 -1.89 6.30
CA PRO A 56 -23.60 -2.12 6.76
C PRO A 56 -24.25 -3.33 6.07
N LEU A 57 -24.78 -4.28 6.84
CA LEU A 57 -25.31 -5.59 6.38
C LEU A 57 -26.59 -5.50 5.52
N GLU A 58 -27.28 -4.36 5.53
CA GLU A 58 -28.62 -4.19 4.96
C GLU A 58 -28.64 -3.80 3.48
N GLU A 59 -27.47 -3.48 2.92
CA GLU A 59 -27.37 -3.02 1.54
C GLU A 59 -26.58 -4.06 0.73
N SER A 60 -27.20 -4.57 -0.33
CA SER A 60 -26.57 -5.54 -1.25
C SER A 60 -25.14 -5.08 -1.55
N LEU A 61 -24.17 -5.94 -1.20
CA LEU A 61 -22.77 -5.83 -1.64
C LEU A 61 -22.74 -5.27 -3.07
N PRO A 62 -21.94 -4.24 -3.39
CA PRO A 62 -21.81 -3.73 -4.74
C PRO A 62 -21.83 -4.88 -5.76
N ARG A 63 -22.66 -4.76 -6.81
CA ARG A 63 -23.01 -5.86 -7.75
C ARG A 63 -21.80 -6.65 -8.29
N LYS A 64 -20.59 -6.07 -8.21
CA LYS A 64 -19.32 -6.63 -8.66
C LYS A 64 -18.69 -7.64 -7.68
N ILE A 65 -19.02 -7.63 -6.39
CA ILE A 65 -18.47 -8.54 -5.36
C ILE A 65 -18.87 -9.99 -5.63
N LEU A 66 -20.09 -10.20 -6.13
CA LEU A 66 -20.61 -11.52 -6.50
C LEU A 66 -19.88 -12.17 -7.69
N ARG A 67 -19.05 -11.42 -8.44
CA ARG A 67 -18.29 -11.94 -9.60
C ARG A 67 -16.83 -12.31 -9.29
N ILE A 68 -16.32 -11.92 -8.12
CA ILE A 68 -14.89 -12.08 -7.76
C ILE A 68 -14.61 -13.44 -7.11
N VAL A 69 -15.64 -14.12 -6.58
CA VAL A 69 -15.54 -15.43 -5.89
C VAL A 69 -15.06 -16.58 -6.82
N ASP A 70 -14.92 -16.33 -8.13
CA ASP A 70 -14.49 -17.32 -9.13
C ASP A 70 -12.99 -17.24 -9.52
N TRP A 71 -12.16 -16.45 -8.81
CA TRP A 71 -10.72 -16.35 -9.12
C TRP A 71 -9.89 -17.49 -8.50
N ASN A 72 -9.15 -18.17 -9.38
CA ASN A 72 -8.54 -19.48 -9.18
C ASN A 72 -7.29 -19.44 -8.26
N PRO A 73 -7.21 -20.27 -7.20
CA PRO A 73 -6.03 -20.43 -6.33
C PRO A 73 -4.74 -20.90 -7.04
N ALA A 74 -4.83 -21.31 -8.32
CA ALA A 74 -3.73 -21.90 -9.07
C ALA A 74 -2.52 -20.96 -9.26
N THR A 75 -2.72 -19.64 -9.37
CA THR A 75 -1.62 -18.68 -9.56
C THR A 75 -0.74 -18.49 -8.32
N LEU A 76 -1.26 -18.82 -7.13
CA LEU A 76 -0.55 -18.74 -5.85
C LEU A 76 0.17 -20.06 -5.47
N TRP A 77 -0.18 -21.17 -6.13
CA TRP A 77 0.27 -22.50 -5.75
C TRP A 77 1.52 -22.98 -6.50
N GLU A 78 1.81 -22.45 -7.70
CA GLU A 78 2.91 -22.93 -8.55
C GLU A 78 4.33 -22.54 -8.05
N VAL A 79 4.45 -21.67 -7.05
CA VAL A 79 5.75 -21.16 -6.53
C VAL A 79 6.20 -21.90 -5.25
N GLY A 80 5.42 -22.88 -4.76
CA GLY A 80 5.38 -23.22 -3.33
C GLY A 80 6.07 -24.50 -2.84
N GLY A 81 7.14 -25.01 -3.44
CA GLY A 81 7.80 -26.23 -2.93
C GLY A 81 9.32 -26.20 -2.97
N TYR A 82 9.98 -26.19 -1.81
CA TYR A 82 11.11 -27.08 -1.45
C TYR A 82 11.71 -26.76 -0.05
N LEU A 83 11.65 -27.78 0.83
CA LEU A 83 12.58 -28.23 1.89
C LEU A 83 12.93 -27.43 3.17
N PHE A 84 12.99 -28.22 4.25
CA PHE A 84 13.24 -27.95 5.68
C PHE A 84 14.73 -28.06 6.09
N GLY A 85 15.09 -27.54 7.28
CA GLY A 85 16.23 -27.99 8.09
C GLY A 85 16.69 -27.03 9.21
N SER A 86 16.69 -27.53 10.45
CA SER A 86 16.78 -26.84 11.76
C SER A 86 18.18 -26.52 12.31
N GLY A 87 18.29 -25.50 13.19
CA GLY A 87 18.98 -25.64 14.50
C GLY A 87 20.10 -24.66 14.91
N VAL A 88 19.80 -23.88 15.98
CA VAL A 88 20.62 -23.31 17.08
C VAL A 88 21.62 -22.17 16.81
N ILE A 89 21.50 -21.11 17.62
CA ILE A 89 22.24 -19.83 17.60
C ILE A 89 22.75 -19.52 19.00
N SER A 90 24.01 -19.09 19.10
CA SER A 90 24.48 -17.98 19.93
C SER A 90 25.99 -17.78 19.75
N ASP A 91 26.39 -16.71 19.05
CA ASP A 91 27.65 -15.91 19.18
C ASP A 91 27.88 -14.98 17.96
N GLU A 92 27.10 -15.11 16.87
CA GLU A 92 27.30 -14.36 15.61
C GLU A 92 26.76 -12.90 15.60
N LEU A 93 26.11 -12.41 16.66
CA LEU A 93 25.43 -11.11 16.68
C LEU A 93 26.33 -9.87 16.44
N LEU A 94 27.65 -10.02 16.59
CA LEU A 94 28.64 -8.94 16.40
C LEU A 94 29.39 -9.01 15.07
N HIS A 95 29.10 -10.03 14.25
CA HIS A 95 29.70 -10.23 12.94
C HIS A 95 28.61 -10.40 11.88
N PRO A 96 28.77 -9.87 10.65
CA PRO A 96 27.84 -10.19 9.57
C PRO A 96 27.73 -11.71 9.43
N PRO A 97 26.52 -12.31 9.47
CA PRO A 97 26.38 -13.74 9.25
C PRO A 97 26.89 -14.12 7.86
N ARG A 98 27.25 -15.40 7.68
CA ARG A 98 27.70 -15.92 6.39
C ARG A 98 26.71 -15.55 5.29
N GLU A 99 27.21 -15.12 4.13
CA GLU A 99 26.39 -14.78 2.96
C GLU A 99 25.33 -15.85 2.70
N LYS A 100 24.07 -15.42 2.50
CA LYS A 100 23.00 -16.34 2.10
C LYS A 100 23.41 -16.98 0.78
N LYS A 101 23.50 -18.31 0.74
CA LYS A 101 23.88 -19.04 -0.48
C LYS A 101 22.79 -18.88 -1.54
N GLU A 102 23.21 -18.69 -2.79
CA GLU A 102 22.34 -18.51 -3.96
C GLU A 102 21.31 -19.65 -4.08
N GLY A 103 20.09 -19.25 -4.44
CA GLY A 103 18.87 -20.04 -4.60
C GLY A 103 17.79 -19.16 -5.26
N SER A 104 16.53 -19.61 -5.30
CA SER A 104 15.38 -19.05 -6.04
C SER A 104 15.06 -17.54 -5.93
N LEU A 105 15.80 -16.76 -5.13
CA LEU A 105 15.58 -15.31 -5.01
C LEU A 105 16.10 -14.56 -6.24
N ASP A 106 17.25 -14.91 -6.81
CA ASP A 106 17.79 -14.18 -7.96
C ASP A 106 16.87 -14.29 -9.17
N ASP A 107 16.35 -15.50 -9.45
CA ASP A 107 15.33 -15.72 -10.49
C ASP A 107 14.06 -14.90 -10.22
N ALA A 108 13.64 -14.78 -8.95
CA ALA A 108 12.48 -13.98 -8.56
C ALA A 108 12.74 -12.47 -8.72
N VAL A 109 13.96 -12.01 -8.44
CA VAL A 109 14.38 -10.62 -8.62
C VAL A 109 14.50 -10.29 -10.11
N GLU A 110 15.07 -11.17 -10.93
CA GLU A 110 15.10 -10.99 -12.39
C GLU A 110 13.69 -10.99 -12.97
N TYR A 111 12.84 -11.93 -12.54
CA TYR A 111 11.42 -11.90 -12.90
C TYR A 111 10.75 -10.59 -12.50
N PHE A 112 11.05 -10.07 -11.31
CA PHE A 112 10.54 -8.77 -10.87
C PHE A 112 10.99 -7.66 -11.82
N LYS A 113 12.27 -7.60 -12.18
CA LYS A 113 12.81 -6.62 -13.13
C LYS A 113 12.11 -6.69 -14.48
N GLU A 114 11.92 -7.90 -15.02
CA GLU A 114 11.23 -8.13 -16.30
C GLU A 114 9.77 -7.62 -16.28
N LYS A 115 9.11 -7.67 -15.12
CA LYS A 115 7.72 -7.23 -14.96
C LYS A 115 7.58 -5.75 -14.64
N VAL A 116 8.63 -5.11 -14.15
CA VAL A 116 8.63 -3.65 -13.97
C VAL A 116 8.74 -3.00 -15.34
N SER A 117 7.65 -2.40 -15.81
CA SER A 117 7.65 -1.62 -17.06
C SER A 117 8.31 -0.26 -16.83
N LEU A 118 9.62 -0.16 -17.02
CA LEU A 118 10.40 1.06 -16.73
C LEU A 118 10.09 2.26 -17.65
N GLY A 119 9.35 2.06 -18.74
CA GLY A 119 9.10 3.08 -19.77
C GLY A 119 10.31 3.26 -20.70
N ASP A 120 10.06 3.66 -21.95
CA ASP A 120 11.11 3.76 -22.98
C ASP A 120 12.06 4.96 -22.80
N GLU A 121 11.80 5.82 -21.80
CA GLU A 121 12.47 7.11 -21.61
C GLU A 121 13.67 7.06 -20.63
N LEU A 122 13.94 5.93 -19.98
CA LEU A 122 15.04 5.83 -19.02
C LEU A 122 16.40 5.58 -19.70
N PRO A 123 17.50 6.19 -19.20
CA PRO A 123 18.85 5.90 -19.67
C PRO A 123 19.25 4.44 -19.50
N GLU A 124 20.11 3.92 -20.40
CA GLU A 124 20.59 2.52 -20.36
C GLU A 124 21.35 2.17 -19.05
N ASP A 125 21.99 3.15 -18.42
CA ASP A 125 22.74 2.98 -17.18
C ASP A 125 21.92 3.18 -15.91
N TYR A 126 20.62 3.48 -16.04
CA TYR A 126 19.68 3.61 -14.92
C TYR A 126 19.57 2.32 -14.10
N LYS A 127 19.66 2.45 -12.77
CA LYS A 127 19.60 1.32 -11.84
C LYS A 127 18.18 1.14 -11.27
N CYS A 128 17.47 0.13 -11.78
CA CYS A 128 16.10 -0.21 -11.37
C CYS A 128 15.88 -0.31 -9.84
N PHE A 129 16.87 -0.86 -9.13
CA PHE A 129 16.88 -1.02 -7.66
C PHE A 129 18.00 -0.21 -6.96
N GLY A 130 18.68 0.65 -7.72
CA GLY A 130 19.87 1.34 -7.27
C GLY A 130 21.13 0.46 -7.17
N ASN A 131 22.10 0.90 -6.36
CA ASN A 131 23.47 0.37 -6.30
C ASN A 131 23.89 -0.14 -4.90
N ASP A 132 22.95 -0.63 -4.10
CA ASP A 132 23.16 -1.05 -2.70
C ASP A 132 23.77 0.03 -1.78
N ASP A 133 23.70 1.31 -2.17
CA ASP A 133 24.01 2.44 -1.29
C ASP A 133 22.85 2.69 -0.31
N PHE A 134 22.65 1.75 0.60
CA PHE A 134 21.56 1.78 1.59
C PHE A 134 21.52 3.07 2.42
N PRO A 135 22.66 3.66 2.85
CA PRO A 135 22.64 4.96 3.52
C PRO A 135 22.03 6.05 2.64
N ARG A 136 22.41 6.13 1.35
CA ARG A 136 21.85 7.12 0.43
C ARG A 136 20.37 6.87 0.16
N GLN A 137 19.99 5.62 -0.10
CA GLN A 137 18.58 5.23 -0.30
C GLN A 137 17.71 5.59 0.91
N LEU A 138 18.20 5.32 2.14
CA LEU A 138 17.51 5.67 3.37
C LEU A 138 17.26 7.18 3.48
N LEU A 139 18.29 8.00 3.26
CA LEU A 139 18.17 9.46 3.29
C LEU A 139 17.18 9.98 2.24
N LEU A 140 17.27 9.49 1.00
CA LEU A 140 16.40 9.93 -0.10
C LEU A 140 14.93 9.53 0.14
N LEU A 141 14.67 8.33 0.64
CA LEU A 141 13.30 7.88 0.94
C LEU A 141 12.71 8.64 2.13
N LEU A 142 13.47 8.85 3.21
CA LEU A 142 13.00 9.68 4.34
C LEU A 142 12.75 11.13 3.93
N LYS A 143 13.49 11.64 2.93
CA LYS A 143 13.33 12.99 2.42
C LYS A 143 12.17 13.15 1.44
N ASN A 144 11.83 12.12 0.66
CA ASN A 144 10.88 12.26 -0.46
C ASN A 144 9.60 11.44 -0.32
N ASN A 145 9.60 10.35 0.47
CA ASN A 145 8.47 9.44 0.59
C ASN A 145 7.69 9.69 1.89
N PRO A 146 6.38 10.05 1.83
CA PRO A 146 5.58 10.38 3.01
C PRO A 146 5.38 9.19 3.95
N PHE A 147 5.39 7.94 3.47
CA PHE A 147 5.38 6.78 4.35
C PHE A 147 6.66 6.67 5.18
N PHE A 148 7.83 6.96 4.59
CA PHE A 148 9.09 6.83 5.31
C PHE A 148 9.29 8.02 6.25
N ALA A 149 9.02 9.23 5.76
CA ALA A 149 9.11 10.44 6.56
C ALA A 149 8.19 10.42 7.80
N SER A 150 7.03 9.76 7.73
CA SER A 150 6.12 9.67 8.88
C SER A 150 6.68 8.88 10.06
N ALA A 151 7.74 8.08 9.86
CA ALA A 151 8.43 7.36 10.92
C ALA A 151 9.38 8.23 11.74
N LEU A 152 9.79 9.40 11.22
CA LEU A 152 10.78 10.27 11.85
C LEU A 152 10.21 10.97 13.10
N THR A 153 11.03 11.03 14.14
CA THR A 153 10.85 11.92 15.30
C THR A 153 11.93 12.98 15.33
N TYR A 154 11.70 14.06 16.08
CA TYR A 154 12.67 15.15 16.23
C TYR A 154 12.99 15.37 17.71
N ASN A 155 14.22 15.07 18.09
CA ASN A 155 14.77 15.22 19.44
C ASN A 155 16.25 15.59 19.33
N ASP A 156 16.58 16.88 19.33
CA ASP A 156 17.92 17.42 19.05
C ASP A 156 18.50 16.97 17.68
N GLY A 157 17.60 16.74 16.72
CA GLY A 157 17.86 16.25 15.37
C GLY A 157 16.79 15.24 14.92
N TRP A 158 16.81 14.88 13.65
CA TRP A 158 15.95 13.82 13.14
C TRP A 158 16.45 12.45 13.57
N GLU A 159 15.53 11.57 13.95
CA GLU A 159 15.85 10.20 14.28
C GLU A 159 14.78 9.20 13.83
N LEU A 160 15.21 7.98 13.56
CA LEU A 160 14.39 6.78 13.55
C LEU A 160 14.66 6.01 14.83
N LYS A 161 13.65 5.93 15.69
CA LYS A 161 13.74 5.27 17.00
C LYS A 161 12.96 3.96 16.95
N SER A 162 13.62 2.86 16.57
CA SER A 162 13.00 1.53 16.52
C SER A 162 12.99 0.84 17.88
N TYR A 163 13.81 1.30 18.83
CA TYR A 163 13.80 0.77 20.19
C TYR A 163 14.06 1.84 21.25
N ASP A 164 13.15 1.89 22.23
CA ASP A 164 13.35 2.49 23.56
C ASP A 164 12.32 1.91 24.52
N LYS A 165 12.79 1.22 25.57
CA LYS A 165 11.93 0.59 26.58
C LYS A 165 11.31 1.59 27.56
N ASN A 166 11.93 2.75 27.73
CA ASN A 166 11.52 3.76 28.70
C ASN A 166 10.64 4.83 28.06
N GLU A 167 10.42 4.78 26.74
CA GLU A 167 9.57 5.73 26.04
C GLU A 167 8.12 5.60 26.49
N SER A 168 7.67 6.61 27.25
CA SER A 168 6.33 6.70 27.84
C SER A 168 5.25 7.01 26.80
N SER A 169 5.62 7.70 25.71
CA SER A 169 4.71 8.05 24.62
C SER A 169 5.32 7.63 23.27
N PRO A 170 5.35 6.31 22.99
CA PRO A 170 6.04 5.79 21.81
C PRO A 170 5.37 6.28 20.52
N SER A 171 6.20 6.69 19.56
CA SER A 171 5.74 7.03 18.20
C SER A 171 5.06 5.82 17.54
N LEU A 172 4.28 6.04 16.48
CA LEU A 172 3.68 4.94 15.73
C LEU A 172 4.75 3.96 15.21
N TYR A 173 5.88 4.49 14.74
CA TYR A 173 7.01 3.67 14.30
C TYR A 173 7.51 2.78 15.43
N LEU A 174 7.83 3.35 16.60
CA LEU A 174 8.31 2.57 17.75
C LEU A 174 7.29 1.54 18.23
N ARG A 175 5.99 1.87 18.24
CA ARG A 175 4.93 0.92 18.60
C ARG A 175 4.88 -0.28 17.65
N LEU A 176 5.05 -0.05 16.34
CA LEU A 176 5.08 -1.13 15.35
C LEU A 176 6.38 -1.92 15.42
N MET A 177 7.54 -1.28 15.61
CA MET A 177 8.81 -2.02 15.74
C MET A 177 8.80 -2.98 16.95
N ARG A 178 8.06 -2.65 18.02
CA ARG A 178 7.87 -3.55 19.17
C ARG A 178 7.11 -4.83 18.83
N THR A 179 6.37 -4.89 17.71
CA THR A 179 5.67 -6.10 17.28
C THR A 179 6.50 -6.97 16.34
N LEU A 180 7.71 -6.54 15.96
CA LEU A 180 8.66 -7.39 15.24
C LEU A 180 9.33 -8.37 16.20
N THR A 181 9.44 -9.60 15.75
CA THR A 181 10.07 -10.73 16.42
C THR A 181 11.28 -11.16 15.59
N GLY A 182 12.33 -11.62 16.25
CA GLY A 182 13.58 -11.98 15.58
C GLY A 182 14.69 -10.97 15.80
N VAL A 183 15.83 -11.25 15.17
CA VAL A 183 17.10 -10.56 15.44
C VAL A 183 17.36 -9.47 14.42
N GLY A 184 17.85 -8.31 14.90
CA GLY A 184 18.45 -7.29 14.04
C GLY A 184 17.55 -6.12 13.65
N HIS A 185 16.34 -6.04 14.23
CA HIS A 185 15.36 -4.99 13.93
C HIS A 185 15.52 -3.75 14.83
N ARG A 186 16.36 -3.81 15.87
CA ARG A 186 16.50 -2.70 16.84
C ARG A 186 17.68 -1.81 16.48
N VAL A 187 17.49 -1.04 15.41
CA VAL A 187 18.46 -0.06 14.91
C VAL A 187 17.87 1.33 15.04
N ASN A 188 18.46 2.17 15.89
CA ASN A 188 18.14 3.58 15.96
C ASN A 188 19.11 4.36 15.04
N VAL A 189 18.60 5.31 14.27
CA VAL A 189 19.42 6.10 13.33
C VAL A 189 19.20 7.58 13.60
N LYS A 190 20.27 8.36 13.70
CA LYS A 190 20.24 9.82 13.86
C LYS A 190 20.75 10.48 12.59
N PHE A 191 20.18 11.64 12.23
CA PHE A 191 20.48 12.33 10.98
C PHE A 191 20.80 13.82 11.18
N THR A 192 21.37 14.43 10.14
CA THR A 192 21.42 15.88 9.99
C THR A 192 20.03 16.47 9.75
N ASP A 193 19.87 17.76 10.00
CA ASP A 193 18.56 18.42 10.02
C ASP A 193 17.87 18.44 8.64
N GLY A 194 18.61 18.38 7.53
CA GLY A 194 18.05 18.26 6.19
C GLY A 194 18.22 16.89 5.55
N LEU A 195 18.54 15.85 6.34
CA LEU A 195 18.73 14.48 5.89
C LEU A 195 19.80 14.36 4.78
N GLU A 196 20.87 15.13 4.89
CA GLU A 196 22.04 15.04 3.99
C GLU A 196 22.98 13.91 4.39
N ALA A 197 23.05 13.59 5.69
CA ALA A 197 23.94 12.57 6.22
C ALA A 197 23.35 11.86 7.45
N ILE A 198 23.79 10.62 7.66
CA ILE A 198 23.62 9.89 8.92
C ILE A 198 24.64 10.43 9.92
N LYS A 199 24.20 10.79 11.12
CA LYS A 199 25.05 11.22 12.24
C LYS A 199 25.57 10.01 13.02
N SER A 200 24.68 9.09 13.38
CA SER A 200 25.07 7.82 14.00
C SER A 200 24.02 6.74 13.81
N ILE A 201 24.46 5.49 13.93
CA ILE A 201 23.59 4.31 14.00
C ILE A 201 23.86 3.61 15.33
N GLN A 202 22.81 3.41 16.13
CA GLN A 202 22.85 2.71 17.40
C GLN A 202 22.14 1.36 17.26
N ILE A 203 22.85 0.29 17.62
CA ILE A 203 22.35 -1.07 17.59
C ILE A 203 21.98 -1.46 19.02
N CYS A 204 20.74 -1.88 19.21
CA CYS A 204 20.24 -2.30 20.51
C CYS A 204 20.10 -3.83 20.57
N ASP A 205 20.30 -4.38 21.76
CA ASP A 205 20.08 -5.80 22.03
C ASP A 205 18.59 -6.17 21.94
N ASP A 206 18.30 -7.31 21.30
CA ASP A 206 16.94 -7.82 21.07
C ASP A 206 16.26 -8.40 22.32
N LEU A 207 16.97 -8.58 23.43
CA LEU A 207 16.42 -9.09 24.69
C LEU A 207 16.36 -8.01 25.78
N GLU A 208 17.48 -7.33 26.03
CA GLU A 208 17.67 -6.35 27.09
C GLU A 208 17.36 -4.91 26.68
N GLY A 209 17.43 -4.64 25.36
CA GLY A 209 17.16 -3.31 24.83
C GLY A 209 18.25 -2.27 25.09
N LYS A 210 19.44 -2.70 25.50
CA LYS A 210 20.57 -1.80 25.73
C LYS A 210 21.28 -1.55 24.41
N ILE A 211 21.84 -0.35 24.25
CA ILE A 211 22.74 -0.06 23.13
C ILE A 211 23.98 -0.93 23.32
N VAL A 212 24.27 -1.79 22.34
CA VAL A 212 25.44 -2.68 22.33
C VAL A 212 26.53 -2.18 21.40
N MET A 213 26.18 -1.32 20.44
CA MET A 213 27.11 -0.71 19.51
C MET A 213 26.57 0.63 19.02
N GLU A 214 27.46 1.60 18.82
CA GLU A 214 27.18 2.85 18.11
C GLU A 214 28.26 3.07 17.05
N VAL A 215 27.84 3.46 15.86
CA VAL A 215 28.70 3.75 14.71
C VAL A 215 28.50 5.20 14.32
N GLU A 216 29.56 5.99 14.33
CA GLU A 216 29.56 7.39 13.90
C GLU A 216 29.49 7.49 12.37
N GLY A 217 28.67 8.41 11.86
CA GLY A 217 28.36 8.51 10.44
C GLY A 217 29.37 9.29 9.59
N ASP A 218 30.24 10.10 10.18
CA ASP A 218 31.28 10.88 9.51
C ASP A 218 32.64 10.18 9.45
N THR A 219 32.66 8.88 9.76
CA THR A 219 33.85 8.04 9.75
C THR A 219 34.45 7.87 8.35
N ARG A 220 35.78 7.80 8.30
CA ARG A 220 36.56 7.43 7.10
C ARG A 220 37.08 6.00 7.15
N ASP A 221 36.84 5.28 8.25
CA ASP A 221 37.27 3.88 8.39
C ASP A 221 36.40 2.99 7.48
N PRO A 222 36.99 2.27 6.50
CA PRO A 222 36.25 1.34 5.65
C PRO A 222 35.41 0.31 6.41
N LYS A 223 35.84 -0.12 7.59
CA LYS A 223 35.11 -1.10 8.42
C LYS A 223 33.84 -0.47 9.02
N GLU A 224 33.92 0.75 9.51
CA GLU A 224 32.76 1.47 10.04
C GLU A 224 31.80 1.87 8.91
N ILE A 225 32.31 2.28 7.74
CA ILE A 225 31.48 2.50 6.54
C ILE A 225 30.69 1.24 6.16
N ALA A 226 31.34 0.06 6.21
CA ALA A 226 30.66 -1.21 5.92
C ALA A 226 29.55 -1.51 6.94
N LYS A 227 29.76 -1.20 8.23
CA LYS A 227 28.70 -1.31 9.26
C LYS A 227 27.56 -0.34 9.02
N ILE A 228 27.84 0.91 8.65
CA ILE A 228 26.80 1.90 8.32
C ILE A 228 25.92 1.37 7.19
N LYS A 229 26.53 0.88 6.10
CA LYS A 229 25.78 0.27 4.99
C LYS A 229 24.96 -0.93 5.45
N TYR A 230 25.54 -1.80 6.27
CA TYR A 230 24.89 -2.99 6.77
C TYR A 230 23.64 -2.67 7.60
N TYR A 231 23.74 -1.77 8.57
CA TYR A 231 22.63 -1.42 9.46
C TYR A 231 21.65 -0.41 8.86
N ALA A 232 22.06 0.43 7.90
CA ALA A 232 21.13 1.24 7.12
C ALA A 232 20.13 0.35 6.36
N SER A 233 20.55 -0.82 5.89
CA SER A 233 19.62 -1.76 5.25
C SER A 233 18.64 -2.42 6.22
N SER A 234 19.00 -2.55 7.52
CA SER A 234 18.04 -2.93 8.57
C SER A 234 17.00 -1.84 8.79
N ALA A 235 17.44 -0.58 8.89
CA ALA A 235 16.52 0.54 9.01
C ALA A 235 15.55 0.63 7.81
N LEU A 236 16.02 0.38 6.59
CA LEU A 236 15.17 0.25 5.40
C LEU A 236 14.15 -0.88 5.54
N TYR A 237 14.57 -2.07 5.99
CA TYR A 237 13.65 -3.19 6.22
C TYR A 237 12.54 -2.85 7.21
N ASN A 238 12.89 -2.24 8.34
CA ASN A 238 11.95 -1.76 9.34
C ASN A 238 10.95 -0.75 8.75
N LEU A 239 11.42 0.17 7.91
CA LEU A 239 10.57 1.15 7.26
C LEU A 239 9.63 0.53 6.22
N ILE A 240 10.03 -0.55 5.55
CA ILE A 240 9.12 -1.31 4.66
C ILE A 240 7.97 -1.91 5.48
N PHE A 241 8.27 -2.56 6.60
CA PHE A 241 7.22 -3.12 7.47
C PHE A 241 6.27 -2.01 7.97
N TYR A 242 6.84 -0.93 8.51
CA TYR A 242 6.08 0.24 8.97
C TYR A 242 5.18 0.82 7.86
N SER A 243 5.74 1.02 6.66
CA SER A 243 5.02 1.58 5.52
C SER A 243 3.92 0.62 5.03
N SER A 244 4.19 -0.69 5.06
CA SER A 244 3.22 -1.73 4.69
C SER A 244 2.02 -1.75 5.66
N CYS A 245 2.23 -1.49 6.95
CA CYS A 245 1.16 -1.32 7.93
C CYS A 245 0.24 -0.14 7.59
N ILE A 246 0.81 1.02 7.27
CA ILE A 246 0.06 2.23 6.88
C ILE A 246 -0.67 1.98 5.56
N HIS A 247 0.03 1.40 4.58
CA HIS A 247 -0.50 1.12 3.24
C HIS A 247 -1.70 0.16 3.28
N ALA A 248 -1.62 -0.91 4.07
CA ALA A 248 -2.75 -1.81 4.30
C ALA A 248 -3.99 -1.07 4.84
N MET A 249 -3.78 -0.13 5.78
CA MET A 249 -4.88 0.67 6.33
C MET A 249 -5.43 1.69 5.33
N ILE A 250 -4.62 2.21 4.40
CA ILE A 250 -5.12 3.03 3.29
C ILE A 250 -6.08 2.22 2.42
N HIS A 251 -5.78 0.95 2.11
CA HIS A 251 -6.71 0.10 1.36
C HIS A 251 -8.04 -0.12 2.11
N VAL A 252 -7.99 -0.35 3.42
CA VAL A 252 -9.21 -0.47 4.24
C VAL A 252 -10.00 0.84 4.26
N LEU A 253 -9.32 1.97 4.45
CA LEU A 253 -9.93 3.30 4.46
C LEU A 253 -10.59 3.61 3.10
N HIS A 254 -9.87 3.40 2.00
CA HIS A 254 -10.38 3.59 0.64
C HIS A 254 -11.61 2.73 0.40
N TYR A 255 -11.62 1.47 0.84
CA TYR A 255 -12.78 0.60 0.72
C TYR A 255 -14.02 1.13 1.42
N LEU A 256 -13.89 1.56 2.68
CA LEU A 256 -15.00 2.15 3.42
C LEU A 256 -15.51 3.44 2.75
N PHE A 257 -14.58 4.28 2.31
CA PHE A 257 -14.87 5.58 1.72
C PHE A 257 -15.52 5.47 0.34
N THR A 258 -15.00 4.63 -0.56
CA THR A 258 -15.58 4.45 -1.90
C THR A 258 -16.92 3.74 -1.83
N ALA A 259 -17.08 2.74 -0.96
CA ALA A 259 -18.37 2.11 -0.72
C ALA A 259 -19.40 3.14 -0.23
N ALA A 260 -19.07 3.94 0.80
CA ALA A 260 -19.98 4.95 1.32
C ALA A 260 -20.35 6.01 0.27
N MET A 261 -19.38 6.44 -0.55
CA MET A 261 -19.61 7.40 -1.62
C MET A 261 -20.49 6.83 -2.74
N ALA A 262 -20.21 5.61 -3.21
CA ALA A 262 -21.01 4.96 -4.24
C ALA A 262 -22.47 4.73 -3.79
N MET A 263 -22.68 4.39 -2.53
CA MET A 263 -24.02 4.15 -1.98
C MET A 263 -24.79 5.45 -1.73
N SER A 264 -24.14 6.46 -1.15
CA SER A 264 -24.78 7.74 -0.82
C SER A 264 -25.19 8.54 -2.04
N THR A 265 -24.51 8.35 -3.17
CA THR A 265 -24.69 9.16 -4.38
C THR A 265 -25.68 8.60 -5.39
N ARG A 266 -26.25 7.40 -5.21
CA ARG A 266 -27.14 6.75 -6.22
C ARG A 266 -28.30 7.61 -6.72
N GLY A 267 -28.80 8.54 -5.89
CA GLY A 267 -29.86 9.49 -6.28
C GLY A 267 -29.37 10.66 -7.12
N PHE A 268 -28.05 10.90 -7.18
CA PHE A 268 -27.41 12.04 -7.81
C PHE A 268 -26.49 11.57 -8.95
N ARG A 269 -27.05 11.52 -10.16
CA ARG A 269 -26.40 10.95 -11.37
C ARG A 269 -24.96 11.40 -11.59
N ASP A 270 -24.68 12.70 -11.57
CA ASP A 270 -23.37 13.24 -11.93
C ASP A 270 -22.31 12.89 -10.87
N MET A 271 -22.66 13.00 -9.58
CA MET A 271 -21.80 12.60 -8.47
C MET A 271 -21.59 11.09 -8.41
N ASN A 272 -22.64 10.30 -8.66
CA ASN A 272 -22.56 8.85 -8.72
C ASN A 272 -21.66 8.35 -9.84
N ARG A 273 -21.77 8.95 -11.03
CA ARG A 273 -20.95 8.60 -12.18
C ARG A 273 -19.46 8.85 -11.92
N TRP A 274 -19.14 9.90 -11.18
CA TRP A 274 -17.77 10.14 -10.72
C TRP A 274 -17.36 9.13 -9.64
N ALA A 275 -18.20 8.86 -8.64
CA ALA A 275 -17.88 7.93 -7.55
C ALA A 275 -17.63 6.48 -8.05
N GLU A 276 -18.41 6.01 -9.02
CA GLU A 276 -18.33 4.65 -9.55
C GLU A 276 -16.96 4.31 -10.17
N VAL A 277 -16.23 5.30 -10.69
CA VAL A 277 -14.91 5.05 -11.31
C VAL A 277 -13.85 4.61 -10.30
N PHE A 278 -14.08 4.86 -9.01
CA PHE A 278 -13.16 4.53 -7.91
C PHE A 278 -13.62 3.30 -7.11
N ASP A 279 -14.84 2.82 -7.28
CA ASP A 279 -15.28 1.56 -6.67
C ASP A 279 -14.63 0.35 -7.38
N ASP A 280 -14.25 0.53 -8.64
CA ASP A 280 -13.56 -0.47 -9.44
C ASP A 280 -12.18 -0.79 -8.82
N HIS A 281 -12.00 -2.05 -8.44
CA HIS A 281 -10.80 -2.67 -7.84
C HIS A 281 -10.63 -2.51 -6.32
N VAL A 282 -11.26 -1.53 -5.68
CA VAL A 282 -11.04 -1.31 -4.23
C VAL A 282 -11.52 -2.48 -3.38
N THR A 283 -12.63 -3.14 -3.76
CA THR A 283 -13.08 -4.35 -3.05
C THR A 283 -12.10 -5.52 -3.18
N ILE A 284 -11.49 -5.71 -4.35
CA ILE A 284 -10.49 -6.77 -4.56
C ILE A 284 -9.31 -6.54 -3.63
N LYS A 285 -8.85 -5.30 -3.52
CA LYS A 285 -7.74 -4.96 -2.61
C LYS A 285 -8.11 -5.17 -1.15
N TYR A 286 -9.32 -4.82 -0.72
CA TYR A 286 -9.78 -5.13 0.63
C TYR A 286 -9.70 -6.64 0.95
N ILE A 287 -10.13 -7.50 0.02
CA ILE A 287 -10.03 -8.95 0.16
C ILE A 287 -8.56 -9.39 0.22
N GLN A 288 -7.70 -8.87 -0.66
CA GLN A 288 -6.28 -9.19 -0.66
C GLN A 288 -5.59 -8.78 0.65
N VAL A 289 -5.95 -7.64 1.25
CA VAL A 289 -5.44 -7.24 2.58
C VAL A 289 -5.79 -8.30 3.62
N GLY A 290 -7.04 -8.78 3.67
CA GLY A 290 -7.48 -9.80 4.62
C GLY A 290 -6.92 -11.21 4.38
N GLN A 291 -6.46 -11.50 3.16
CA GLN A 291 -5.91 -12.81 2.81
C GLN A 291 -4.39 -12.87 2.91
N LEU A 292 -3.69 -11.78 2.56
CA LEU A 292 -2.24 -11.73 2.44
C LEU A 292 -1.55 -11.00 3.60
N LEU A 293 -2.16 -9.93 4.11
CA LEU A 293 -1.50 -9.02 5.05
C LEU A 293 -1.92 -9.27 6.50
N ILE A 294 -3.24 -9.28 6.74
CA ILE A 294 -3.84 -9.28 8.08
C ILE A 294 -4.82 -10.46 8.15
N ARG A 295 -4.36 -11.60 8.69
CA ARG A 295 -5.15 -12.83 8.76
C ARG A 295 -4.99 -13.52 10.12
N ASP A 296 -6.02 -14.26 10.52
CA ASP A 296 -5.96 -15.03 11.77
C ASP A 296 -4.88 -16.11 11.63
N PRO A 297 -4.17 -16.43 12.73
CA PRO A 297 -3.13 -17.43 12.68
C PRO A 297 -3.73 -18.77 12.23
N PRO A 298 -3.00 -19.55 11.44
CA PRO A 298 -3.48 -20.85 10.99
C PRO A 298 -3.72 -21.78 12.18
N SER A 299 -4.85 -22.48 12.17
CA SER A 299 -5.26 -23.37 13.27
C SER A 299 -4.52 -24.70 13.30
N ASP A 300 -3.84 -25.06 12.20
CA ASP A 300 -3.16 -26.34 12.00
C ASP A 300 -1.65 -26.28 12.29
N GLY A 301 -1.14 -25.12 12.75
CA GLY A 301 0.28 -24.90 12.99
C GLY A 301 1.13 -24.80 11.70
N SER A 302 0.51 -24.59 10.54
CA SER A 302 1.21 -24.25 9.30
C SER A 302 1.90 -22.88 9.39
N MET A 303 2.80 -22.58 8.44
CA MET A 303 3.53 -21.32 8.38
C MET A 303 2.57 -20.13 8.38
N ASP A 304 2.80 -19.17 9.28
CA ASP A 304 2.02 -17.94 9.32
C ASP A 304 2.64 -16.89 8.42
N THR A 305 2.44 -17.08 7.12
CA THR A 305 2.92 -16.23 6.02
C THR A 305 2.13 -14.92 5.85
N ALA A 306 1.28 -14.51 6.80
CA ALA A 306 0.62 -13.20 6.71
C ALA A 306 1.68 -12.12 6.82
N PHE A 307 1.75 -11.19 5.88
CA PHE A 307 2.88 -10.25 5.84
C PHE A 307 2.98 -9.41 7.12
N LEU A 308 1.84 -8.92 7.64
CA LEU A 308 1.83 -7.99 8.77
C LEU A 308 1.54 -8.67 10.10
N THR A 309 0.75 -9.74 10.12
CA THR A 309 0.33 -10.39 11.38
C THR A 309 1.03 -11.71 11.67
N GLY A 310 1.80 -12.23 10.72
CA GLY A 310 2.41 -13.55 10.78
C GLY A 310 3.92 -13.49 10.98
N ALA A 311 4.44 -14.46 11.73
CA ALA A 311 5.87 -14.57 12.03
C ALA A 311 6.71 -14.87 10.77
N ASP A 312 6.13 -15.54 9.77
CA ASP A 312 6.78 -15.81 8.49
C ASP A 312 6.53 -14.71 7.44
N GLY A 313 5.85 -13.62 7.83
CA GLY A 313 5.75 -12.39 7.04
C GLY A 313 6.99 -11.52 7.20
N PHE A 314 6.79 -10.26 7.62
CA PHE A 314 7.89 -9.37 8.02
C PHE A 314 8.53 -9.73 9.38
N GLY A 315 8.22 -10.89 9.96
CA GLY A 315 8.63 -11.24 11.32
C GLY A 315 7.74 -10.65 12.41
N SER A 316 6.51 -10.22 12.11
CA SER A 316 5.63 -9.61 13.12
C SER A 316 4.67 -10.61 13.79
N SER A 317 3.71 -10.11 14.56
CA SER A 317 2.77 -10.90 15.35
C SER A 317 1.37 -10.31 15.29
N GLN A 318 0.41 -11.03 15.89
CA GLN A 318 -0.98 -10.57 15.99
C GLN A 318 -1.13 -9.28 16.83
N GLU A 319 -0.12 -8.90 17.63
CA GLU A 319 -0.09 -7.66 18.41
C GLU A 319 -0.09 -6.40 17.56
N VAL A 320 0.21 -6.51 16.26
CA VAL A 320 0.10 -5.38 15.33
C VAL A 320 -1.36 -4.92 15.17
N ARG A 321 -2.34 -5.84 15.27
CA ARG A 321 -3.74 -5.56 14.89
C ARG A 321 -4.40 -4.46 15.71
N PRO A 322 -4.31 -4.42 17.05
CA PRO A 322 -4.86 -3.31 17.82
C PRO A 322 -4.25 -1.95 17.44
N ILE A 323 -2.97 -1.92 17.03
CA ILE A 323 -2.30 -0.70 16.56
C ILE A 323 -2.92 -0.24 15.24
N LEU A 324 -3.14 -1.17 14.29
CA LEU A 324 -3.77 -0.89 13.00
C LEU A 324 -5.24 -0.45 13.16
N GLY A 325 -5.98 -1.09 14.05
CA GLY A 325 -7.37 -0.70 14.37
C GLY A 325 -7.45 0.72 14.93
N ALA A 326 -6.60 1.06 15.89
CA ALA A 326 -6.54 2.41 16.47
C ALA A 326 -6.11 3.48 15.44
N LEU A 327 -5.20 3.12 14.51
CA LEU A 327 -4.81 4.01 13.41
C LEU A 327 -5.98 4.31 12.49
N LEU A 328 -6.71 3.26 12.07
CA LEU A 328 -7.87 3.39 11.19
C LEU A 328 -9.00 4.20 11.85
N GLU A 329 -9.27 3.96 13.13
CA GLU A 329 -10.25 4.73 13.92
C GLU A 329 -9.88 6.22 13.99
N LYS A 330 -8.60 6.53 14.24
CA LYS A 330 -8.10 7.92 14.26
C LYS A 330 -8.30 8.60 12.91
N TRP A 331 -8.00 7.91 11.80
CA TRP A 331 -8.23 8.42 10.46
C TRP A 331 -9.70 8.60 10.12
N GLY A 332 -10.57 7.72 10.64
CA GLY A 332 -12.02 7.85 10.51
C GLY A 332 -12.57 9.15 11.10
N LYS A 333 -11.90 9.75 12.09
CA LYS A 333 -12.29 11.01 12.74
C LYS A 333 -11.83 12.27 11.98
N CYS A 334 -10.96 12.15 10.98
CA CYS A 334 -10.45 13.29 10.24
C CYS A 334 -11.53 13.91 9.34
N ALA A 335 -11.62 15.23 9.32
CA ALA A 335 -12.55 16.02 8.52
C ALA A 335 -11.86 16.94 7.49
N SER A 336 -10.54 16.81 7.32
CA SER A 336 -9.75 17.48 6.28
C SER A 336 -8.47 16.72 5.96
N ALA A 337 -7.81 17.08 4.86
CA ALA A 337 -6.46 16.60 4.56
C ALA A 337 -5.46 17.02 5.65
N ASP A 338 -5.61 18.22 6.20
CA ASP A 338 -4.70 18.77 7.21
C ASP A 338 -4.78 18.00 8.54
N GLU A 339 -6.00 17.68 8.99
CA GLU A 339 -6.22 16.85 10.17
C GLU A 339 -5.66 15.43 9.98
N PHE A 340 -5.78 14.86 8.77
CA PHE A 340 -5.20 13.56 8.46
C PHE A 340 -3.67 13.59 8.52
N LEU A 341 -3.05 14.64 7.97
CA LEU A 341 -1.60 14.84 8.03
C LEU A 341 -1.10 14.97 9.46
N ASP A 342 -1.82 15.69 10.32
CA ASP A 342 -1.50 15.79 11.75
C ASP A 342 -1.68 14.44 12.48
N CYS A 343 -2.53 13.57 11.95
CA CYS A 343 -2.69 12.22 12.47
C CYS A 343 -1.55 11.28 12.04
N MET A 344 -1.07 11.43 10.81
CA MET A 344 -0.12 10.52 10.14
C MET A 344 1.34 10.94 10.33
N LEU A 345 1.65 12.23 10.25
CA LEU A 345 3.00 12.78 10.39
C LEU A 345 3.26 13.24 11.82
N HIS A 346 4.50 13.07 12.29
CA HIS A 346 4.92 13.74 13.51
C HIS A 346 4.88 15.28 13.31
N LYS A 347 4.46 16.02 14.35
CA LYS A 347 4.29 17.49 14.29
C LYS A 347 5.51 18.25 13.74
N SER A 348 6.71 17.72 13.94
CA SER A 348 7.93 18.36 13.45
C SER A 348 8.11 18.25 11.94
N ILE A 349 7.52 17.25 11.26
CA ILE A 349 7.74 16.98 9.83
C ILE A 349 7.32 18.15 8.96
N ARG A 350 6.24 18.85 9.34
CA ARG A 350 5.82 20.08 8.66
C ARG A 350 6.92 21.15 8.65
N ARG A 351 7.64 21.32 9.77
CA ARG A 351 8.80 22.23 9.86
C ARG A 351 9.99 21.71 9.04
N GLY A 352 10.12 20.40 8.93
CA GLY A 352 11.13 19.75 8.08
C GLY A 352 11.06 20.15 6.61
N ASN A 353 9.92 20.67 6.13
CA ASN A 353 9.79 21.19 4.76
C ASN A 353 10.77 22.34 4.48
N GLU A 354 11.12 23.16 5.48
CA GLU A 354 12.15 24.21 5.35
C GLU A 354 13.52 23.63 5.00
N HIS A 355 13.77 22.36 5.37
CA HIS A 355 14.98 21.61 5.04
C HIS A 355 14.79 20.67 3.82
N GLY A 356 13.69 20.85 3.08
CA GLY A 356 13.37 20.09 1.88
C GLY A 356 12.77 18.70 2.13
N ILE A 357 12.36 18.37 3.36
CA ILE A 357 11.66 17.12 3.66
C ILE A 357 10.23 17.18 3.10
N LEU A 358 9.90 16.20 2.26
CA LEU A 358 8.62 16.05 1.56
C LEU A 358 8.27 17.25 0.66
N ARG A 359 9.29 17.97 0.15
CA ARG A 359 9.09 19.20 -0.63
C ARG A 359 8.10 19.01 -1.79
N GLU A 360 8.25 17.94 -2.57
CA GLU A 360 7.36 17.70 -3.72
C GLU A 360 5.96 17.23 -3.30
N PHE A 361 5.89 16.35 -2.29
CA PHE A 361 4.62 15.95 -1.68
C PHE A 361 3.77 17.15 -1.26
N TRP A 362 4.37 18.14 -0.61
CA TRP A 362 3.67 19.35 -0.16
C TRP A 362 3.12 20.19 -1.31
N LYS A 363 3.82 20.26 -2.46
CA LYS A 363 3.31 20.96 -3.64
C LYS A 363 2.05 20.29 -4.18
N HIS A 364 2.05 18.97 -4.29
CA HIS A 364 0.87 18.21 -4.72
C HIS A 364 -0.28 18.30 -3.70
N ALA A 365 0.03 18.18 -2.41
CA ALA A 365 -0.97 18.28 -1.33
C ALA A 365 -1.63 19.67 -1.26
N ALA A 366 -0.90 20.74 -1.58
CA ALA A 366 -1.43 22.10 -1.57
C ALA A 366 -2.55 22.34 -2.60
N LEU A 367 -2.67 21.51 -3.64
CA LEU A 367 -3.75 21.61 -4.63
C LEU A 367 -5.10 21.10 -4.09
N ILE A 368 -5.08 20.32 -3.01
CA ILE A 368 -6.24 19.56 -2.54
C ILE A 368 -7.39 20.45 -2.05
N PRO A 369 -7.17 21.44 -1.15
CA PRO A 369 -8.29 22.21 -0.58
C PRO A 369 -9.06 23.03 -1.64
N ASP A 370 -8.32 23.65 -2.56
CA ASP A 370 -8.90 24.42 -3.67
C ASP A 370 -9.71 23.50 -4.60
N PHE A 371 -9.15 22.33 -4.96
CA PHE A 371 -9.87 21.32 -5.75
C PHE A 371 -11.17 20.88 -5.05
N ALA A 372 -11.11 20.48 -3.78
CA ALA A 372 -12.28 20.03 -3.04
C ALA A 372 -13.38 21.11 -2.96
N SER A 373 -12.98 22.38 -2.74
CA SER A 373 -13.91 23.51 -2.72
C SER A 373 -14.61 23.72 -4.08
N GLN A 374 -13.84 23.73 -5.17
CA GLN A 374 -14.39 23.92 -6.52
C GLN A 374 -15.26 22.73 -6.95
N PHE A 375 -14.87 21.52 -6.57
CA PHE A 375 -15.61 20.30 -6.87
C PHE A 375 -16.98 20.30 -6.20
N VAL A 376 -17.05 20.67 -4.92
CA VAL A 376 -18.32 20.80 -4.20
C VAL A 376 -19.21 21.88 -4.80
N LYS A 377 -18.65 23.05 -5.15
CA LYS A 377 -19.41 24.11 -5.83
C LYS A 377 -19.99 23.62 -7.16
N ALA A 378 -19.19 22.93 -7.97
CA ALA A 378 -19.64 22.36 -9.24
C ALA A 378 -20.80 21.36 -9.06
N LEU A 379 -20.78 20.54 -8.00
CA LEU A 379 -21.89 19.63 -7.71
C LEU A 379 -23.14 20.36 -7.22
N GLN A 380 -22.99 21.40 -6.39
CA GLN A 380 -24.11 22.22 -5.92
C GLN A 380 -24.77 23.01 -7.06
N GLU A 381 -23.99 23.46 -8.05
CA GLU A 381 -24.50 24.09 -9.28
C GLU A 381 -25.34 23.13 -10.12
N VAL A 382 -25.02 21.83 -10.11
CA VAL A 382 -25.79 20.82 -10.84
C VAL A 382 -27.12 20.56 -10.13
N ASP A 383 -27.08 20.26 -8.82
CA ASP A 383 -28.28 20.01 -8.01
C ASP A 383 -27.97 20.10 -6.51
N SER A 384 -28.24 21.26 -5.90
CA SER A 384 -27.93 21.50 -4.48
C SER A 384 -28.75 20.64 -3.51
N GLU A 385 -29.99 20.29 -3.85
CA GLU A 385 -30.84 19.48 -2.97
C GLU A 385 -30.33 18.03 -2.92
N LYS A 386 -30.05 17.46 -4.09
CA LYS A 386 -29.47 16.10 -4.18
C LYS A 386 -28.07 16.03 -3.60
N PHE A 387 -27.29 17.10 -3.71
CA PHE A 387 -25.99 17.19 -3.06
C PHE A 387 -26.13 17.07 -1.53
N GLN A 388 -27.00 17.87 -0.92
CA GLN A 388 -27.25 17.82 0.54
C GLN A 388 -27.78 16.46 0.99
N GLU A 389 -28.69 15.86 0.21
CA GLU A 389 -29.20 14.52 0.48
C GLU A 389 -28.09 13.47 0.45
N SER A 390 -27.20 13.53 -0.57
CA SER A 390 -26.07 12.63 -0.71
C SER A 390 -25.07 12.79 0.43
N GLU A 391 -24.78 14.02 0.85
CA GLU A 391 -23.90 14.28 1.99
C GLU A 391 -24.46 13.70 3.30
N LYS A 392 -25.76 13.88 3.56
CA LYS A 392 -26.42 13.29 4.74
C LYS A 392 -26.33 11.76 4.72
N LYS A 393 -26.57 11.13 3.56
CA LYS A 393 -26.45 9.68 3.37
C LYS A 393 -25.01 9.20 3.58
N LEU A 394 -24.03 9.95 3.10
CA LEU A 394 -22.60 9.62 3.27
C LEU A 394 -22.22 9.53 4.75
N LYS A 395 -22.57 10.55 5.55
CA LYS A 395 -22.29 10.55 7.00
C LYS A 395 -22.99 9.37 7.69
N SER A 396 -24.27 9.17 7.40
CA SER A 396 -25.06 8.08 7.97
C SER A 396 -24.49 6.70 7.62
N TYR A 397 -24.02 6.51 6.38
CA TYR A 397 -23.42 5.26 5.95
C TYR A 397 -22.13 4.97 6.71
N LEU A 398 -21.19 5.92 6.77
CA LEU A 398 -19.89 5.72 7.44
C LEU A 398 -20.02 5.45 8.94
N ARG A 399 -21.03 6.01 9.63
CA ARG A 399 -21.29 5.70 11.06
C ARG A 399 -21.79 4.28 11.27
N ARG A 400 -22.38 3.66 10.26
CA ARG A 400 -22.81 2.25 10.30
C ARG A 400 -21.67 1.29 9.92
N CYS A 401 -20.47 1.79 9.61
CA CYS A 401 -19.30 0.96 9.30
C CYS A 401 -18.59 0.40 10.54
N GLY A 402 -19.36 -0.04 11.54
CA GLY A 402 -18.85 -0.62 12.78
C GLY A 402 -18.02 0.38 13.61
N ASP A 403 -16.92 -0.10 14.17
CA ASP A 403 -16.06 0.66 15.10
C ASP A 403 -15.28 1.81 14.42
N PHE A 404 -15.31 1.91 13.09
CA PHE A 404 -14.59 2.93 12.31
C PHE A 404 -14.92 4.38 12.71
N LYS A 405 -16.18 4.64 13.11
CA LYS A 405 -16.68 5.97 13.53
C LYS A 405 -17.50 5.92 14.82
N LYS A 406 -17.23 4.94 15.70
CA LYS A 406 -18.06 4.62 16.87
C LYS A 406 -18.37 5.80 17.79
N ASP A 407 -17.38 6.67 18.00
CA ASP A 407 -17.42 7.72 19.03
C ASP A 407 -17.65 9.14 18.47
N ILE A 408 -18.12 9.28 17.23
CA ILE A 408 -18.37 10.60 16.64
C ILE A 408 -19.81 11.04 16.92
N ASP A 409 -19.97 12.09 17.70
CA ASP A 409 -21.26 12.74 17.96
C ASP A 409 -21.81 13.34 16.66
N GLU A 410 -23.05 12.98 16.31
CA GLU A 410 -23.76 13.46 15.14
C GLU A 410 -23.80 14.98 15.01
N GLN A 411 -23.95 15.68 16.13
CA GLN A 411 -24.06 17.14 16.16
C GLN A 411 -22.71 17.84 15.93
N THR A 412 -21.60 17.12 16.14
CA THR A 412 -20.24 17.67 16.02
C THR A 412 -19.45 17.08 14.85
N ASP A 413 -20.07 16.15 14.09
CA ASP A 413 -19.46 15.50 12.93
C ASP A 413 -19.25 16.47 11.76
N LYS A 414 -18.02 17.00 11.69
CA LYS A 414 -17.56 17.92 10.64
C LYS A 414 -17.31 17.23 9.30
N PHE A 415 -17.40 15.90 9.21
CA PHE A 415 -17.17 15.19 7.97
C PHE A 415 -18.16 15.64 6.89
N SER A 416 -17.69 15.88 5.67
CA SER A 416 -18.48 16.39 4.53
C SER A 416 -18.03 15.71 3.24
N VAL A 417 -18.71 15.99 2.13
CA VAL A 417 -18.22 15.56 0.80
C VAL A 417 -16.87 16.20 0.48
N ALA A 418 -16.65 17.47 0.87
CA ALA A 418 -15.34 18.12 0.74
C ALA A 418 -14.27 17.35 1.52
N ALA A 419 -14.52 17.03 2.80
CA ALA A 419 -13.61 16.25 3.63
C ALA A 419 -13.25 14.90 2.99
N TRP A 420 -14.25 14.20 2.45
CA TRP A 420 -14.03 12.94 1.72
C TRP A 420 -13.09 13.13 0.53
N ILE A 421 -13.32 14.17 -0.29
CA ILE A 421 -12.48 14.48 -1.46
C ILE A 421 -11.05 14.77 -1.01
N GLU A 422 -10.89 15.60 0.01
CA GLU A 422 -9.58 15.94 0.54
C GLU A 422 -8.82 14.70 1.02
N LEU A 423 -9.47 13.84 1.78
CA LEU A 423 -8.89 12.60 2.31
C LEU A 423 -8.53 11.62 1.19
N MET A 424 -9.41 11.39 0.22
CA MET A 424 -9.13 10.49 -0.90
C MET A 424 -8.03 11.03 -1.82
N CYS A 425 -7.95 12.36 -2.02
CA CYS A 425 -6.87 12.99 -2.75
C CYS A 425 -5.55 12.78 -2.03
N LEU A 426 -5.48 13.13 -0.75
CA LEU A 426 -4.26 13.06 0.02
C LEU A 426 -3.76 11.62 0.15
N THR A 427 -4.65 10.71 0.54
CA THR A 427 -4.29 9.29 0.70
C THR A 427 -4.00 8.62 -0.63
N GLY A 428 -4.59 9.08 -1.74
CA GLY A 428 -4.19 8.67 -3.10
C GLY A 428 -2.78 9.13 -3.48
N ILE A 429 -2.41 10.37 -3.13
CA ILE A 429 -1.04 10.88 -3.32
C ILE A 429 -0.04 10.06 -2.50
N ILE A 430 -0.35 9.81 -1.22
CA ILE A 430 0.48 8.96 -0.35
C ILE A 430 0.58 7.55 -0.95
N HIS A 431 -0.53 6.93 -1.31
CA HIS A 431 -0.58 5.59 -1.88
C HIS A 431 0.27 5.45 -3.16
N GLY A 432 0.30 6.46 -4.04
CA GLY A 432 1.16 6.44 -5.23
C GLY A 432 2.66 6.32 -4.92
N THR A 433 3.09 6.76 -3.74
CA THR A 433 4.49 6.62 -3.29
C THR A 433 4.84 5.23 -2.77
N THR A 434 3.90 4.27 -2.80
CA THR A 434 4.20 2.88 -2.43
C THR A 434 5.21 2.22 -3.36
N LEU A 435 5.31 2.69 -4.60
CA LEU A 435 6.10 2.06 -5.66
C LEU A 435 7.61 2.18 -5.42
N SER A 436 8.10 3.31 -4.89
CA SER A 436 9.52 3.46 -4.56
C SER A 436 9.96 2.49 -3.47
N TYR A 437 9.21 2.37 -2.36
CA TYR A 437 9.62 1.49 -1.27
C TYR A 437 9.32 0.01 -1.55
N SER A 438 8.31 -0.32 -2.35
CA SER A 438 8.00 -1.72 -2.67
C SER A 438 9.10 -2.38 -3.49
N ARG A 439 9.92 -1.61 -4.23
CA ARG A 439 11.12 -2.14 -4.87
C ARG A 439 12.20 -2.61 -3.89
N LEU A 440 12.23 -2.07 -2.68
CA LEU A 440 13.21 -2.48 -1.68
C LEU A 440 13.05 -3.94 -1.25
N VAL A 441 11.84 -4.53 -1.37
CA VAL A 441 11.65 -5.97 -1.07
C VAL A 441 12.35 -6.87 -2.09
N ALA A 442 12.69 -6.36 -3.27
CA ALA A 442 13.47 -7.06 -4.28
C ALA A 442 14.99 -6.88 -4.09
N ILE A 443 15.43 -6.12 -3.08
CA ILE A 443 16.86 -5.92 -2.79
C ILE A 443 17.32 -6.93 -1.73
N PRO A 444 18.18 -7.92 -2.07
CA PRO A 444 18.59 -8.96 -1.13
C PRO A 444 19.24 -8.40 0.16
N GLY A 445 20.01 -7.31 0.04
CA GLY A 445 20.63 -6.64 1.19
C GLY A 445 19.63 -6.04 2.18
N VAL A 446 18.38 -5.79 1.77
CA VAL A 446 17.28 -5.35 2.64
C VAL A 446 16.45 -6.55 3.09
N LEU A 447 16.04 -7.42 2.17
CA LEU A 447 15.16 -8.56 2.47
C LEU A 447 15.80 -9.58 3.43
N ARG A 448 17.14 -9.68 3.48
CA ARG A 448 17.86 -10.57 4.41
C ARG A 448 17.42 -10.43 5.86
N TRP A 449 16.97 -9.25 6.28
CA TRP A 449 16.57 -8.96 7.66
C TRP A 449 15.28 -9.67 8.07
N ARG A 450 14.47 -10.18 7.14
CA ARG A 450 13.32 -11.04 7.48
C ARG A 450 13.76 -12.28 8.27
N ASN A 451 14.88 -12.88 7.88
CA ASN A 451 15.47 -14.01 8.58
C ASN A 451 16.98 -13.97 8.38
N ILE A 452 17.62 -13.14 9.19
CA ILE A 452 19.07 -12.88 9.12
C ILE A 452 19.91 -14.08 9.60
N GLN A 453 19.28 -15.00 10.32
CA GLN A 453 19.91 -16.17 10.91
C GLN A 453 19.98 -17.34 9.92
N SER A 454 19.14 -17.33 8.89
CA SER A 454 19.17 -18.34 7.83
C SER A 454 20.31 -18.06 6.85
N THR A 455 21.02 -19.12 6.47
CA THR A 455 22.03 -19.09 5.39
C THR A 455 21.43 -19.34 4.00
N LYS A 456 20.09 -19.44 3.89
CA LYS A 456 19.36 -19.69 2.65
C LYS A 456 18.10 -18.83 2.54
N TRP A 457 17.70 -18.54 1.31
CA TRP A 457 16.37 -17.99 0.99
C TRP A 457 15.30 -19.07 1.09
N ASP A 458 14.10 -18.71 1.57
CA ASP A 458 12.98 -19.63 1.73
C ASP A 458 11.69 -19.12 1.04
N ARG A 459 10.60 -19.88 1.17
CA ARG A 459 9.31 -19.54 0.57
C ARG A 459 8.72 -18.23 1.10
N ALA A 460 8.99 -17.89 2.36
CA ALA A 460 8.50 -16.64 2.94
C ALA A 460 9.19 -15.43 2.31
N ASP A 461 10.50 -15.53 2.02
CA ASP A 461 11.24 -14.50 1.26
C ASP A 461 10.59 -14.25 -0.12
N VAL A 462 10.33 -15.32 -0.87
CA VAL A 462 9.70 -15.24 -2.20
C VAL A 462 8.26 -14.71 -2.12
N ASN A 463 7.52 -15.08 -1.08
CA ASN A 463 6.15 -14.61 -0.86
C ASN A 463 6.11 -13.09 -0.63
N LEU A 464 7.02 -12.53 0.18
CA LEU A 464 7.14 -11.08 0.37
C LEU A 464 7.49 -10.36 -0.93
N LEU A 465 8.46 -10.88 -1.70
CA LEU A 465 8.84 -10.33 -3.00
C LEU A 465 7.65 -10.32 -3.97
N SER A 466 6.92 -11.44 -4.06
CA SER A 466 5.72 -11.58 -4.90
C SER A 466 4.62 -10.60 -4.51
N GLY A 467 4.46 -10.36 -3.20
CA GLY A 467 3.58 -9.34 -2.66
C GLY A 467 3.96 -7.93 -3.10
N GLY A 468 5.25 -7.59 -3.03
CA GLY A 468 5.78 -6.32 -3.54
C GLY A 468 5.54 -6.16 -5.04
N LEU A 469 5.70 -7.23 -5.82
CA LEU A 469 5.46 -7.20 -7.27
C LEU A 469 4.00 -6.84 -7.62
N GLY A 470 3.05 -7.31 -6.81
CA GLY A 470 1.63 -6.99 -6.96
C GLY A 470 1.30 -5.49 -6.88
N THR A 471 2.20 -4.68 -6.31
CA THR A 471 2.07 -3.21 -6.33
C THR A 471 2.53 -2.58 -7.64
N ILE A 472 3.37 -3.26 -8.43
CA ILE A 472 3.99 -2.69 -9.65
C ILE A 472 3.26 -3.13 -10.93
N VAL A 473 2.82 -4.39 -11.00
CA VAL A 473 2.28 -4.97 -12.25
C VAL A 473 0.83 -4.55 -12.55
N GLY A 474 0.11 -4.00 -11.57
CA GLY A 474 -1.31 -3.70 -11.66
C GLY A 474 -1.67 -2.27 -12.10
N MET A 475 -0.73 -1.52 -12.67
CA MET A 475 -0.92 -0.08 -12.92
C MET A 475 -1.90 0.23 -14.05
N GLU A 476 -2.99 0.92 -13.73
CA GLU A 476 -3.88 1.55 -14.74
C GLU A 476 -3.60 3.05 -14.91
N PRO A 477 -3.15 3.49 -16.10
CA PRO A 477 -2.81 4.89 -16.36
C PRO A 477 -3.98 5.85 -16.09
N LYS A 478 -3.63 7.08 -15.65
CA LYS A 478 -4.56 8.21 -15.52
C LYS A 478 -5.66 8.05 -14.46
N ARG A 479 -5.50 7.14 -13.49
CA ARG A 479 -6.46 6.87 -12.40
C ARG A 479 -6.06 7.51 -11.07
N PHE A 480 -6.25 8.81 -10.96
CA PHE A 480 -6.10 9.58 -9.72
C PHE A 480 -7.34 10.45 -9.47
N VAL A 481 -7.62 10.89 -8.22
CA VAL A 481 -8.90 11.56 -7.88
C VAL A 481 -9.20 12.76 -8.80
N MET A 482 -8.16 13.53 -9.14
CA MET A 482 -8.26 14.77 -9.91
C MET A 482 -8.29 14.54 -11.44
N THR A 483 -8.37 13.29 -11.91
CA THR A 483 -8.34 12.98 -13.35
C THR A 483 -9.63 13.39 -14.06
N SER A 484 -9.51 13.95 -15.26
CA SER A 484 -10.63 14.13 -16.21
C SER A 484 -10.60 13.10 -17.35
N GLU A 485 -9.59 12.23 -17.37
CA GLU A 485 -9.22 11.47 -18.56
C GLU A 485 -9.98 10.14 -18.71
N LEU A 486 -10.68 9.69 -17.68
CA LEU A 486 -11.43 8.44 -17.71
C LEU A 486 -12.63 8.54 -18.66
N LYS A 487 -12.78 7.52 -19.51
CA LYS A 487 -13.86 7.45 -20.52
C LYS A 487 -15.25 7.64 -19.92
N ASP A 488 -15.47 7.12 -18.71
CA ASP A 488 -16.76 7.25 -18.03
C ASP A 488 -17.03 8.66 -17.48
N LEU A 489 -15.99 9.44 -17.17
CA LEU A 489 -16.11 10.84 -16.78
C LEU A 489 -16.42 11.73 -17.99
N LYS A 490 -15.86 11.43 -19.17
CA LYS A 490 -16.16 12.16 -20.42
C LYS A 490 -17.66 12.11 -20.80
N LYS A 491 -18.38 11.09 -20.33
CA LYS A 491 -19.84 10.97 -20.51
C LYS A 491 -20.67 11.93 -19.64
N LEU A 492 -20.06 12.71 -18.75
CA LEU A 492 -20.70 13.85 -18.09
C LEU A 492 -21.03 14.98 -19.10
N GLY A 493 -20.30 15.02 -20.22
CA GLY A 493 -20.48 16.00 -21.30
C GLY A 493 -19.70 17.30 -21.07
N ASP A 494 -19.28 17.93 -22.17
CA ASP A 494 -18.35 19.07 -22.19
C ASP A 494 -18.85 20.31 -21.45
N LYS A 495 -20.17 20.42 -21.24
CA LYS A 495 -20.79 21.53 -20.49
C LYS A 495 -20.89 21.28 -19.00
N SER A 496 -20.54 20.08 -18.50
CA SER A 496 -20.63 19.73 -17.09
C SER A 496 -19.70 20.61 -16.24
N PRO A 497 -20.21 21.32 -15.22
CA PRO A 497 -19.37 22.04 -14.26
C PRO A 497 -18.31 21.12 -13.62
N LEU A 498 -18.68 19.88 -13.33
CA LEU A 498 -17.80 18.89 -12.73
C LEU A 498 -16.61 18.54 -13.62
N LEU A 499 -16.87 18.29 -14.91
CA LEU A 499 -15.82 17.95 -15.88
C LEU A 499 -14.84 19.12 -16.09
N ARG A 500 -15.33 20.38 -16.03
CA ARG A 500 -14.46 21.56 -16.11
C ARG A 500 -13.47 21.63 -14.95
N VAL A 501 -13.95 21.45 -13.71
CA VAL A 501 -13.10 21.45 -12.51
C VAL A 501 -12.07 20.32 -12.58
N LEU A 502 -12.50 19.10 -12.92
CA LEU A 502 -11.60 17.96 -13.09
C LEU A 502 -10.51 18.25 -14.13
N THR A 503 -10.87 18.86 -15.27
CA THR A 503 -9.90 19.18 -16.33
C THR A 503 -8.87 20.21 -15.85
N GLN A 504 -9.32 21.30 -15.24
CA GLN A 504 -8.42 22.34 -14.72
C GLN A 504 -7.44 21.80 -13.67
N CYS A 505 -7.90 20.94 -12.77
CA CYS A 505 -7.03 20.34 -11.76
C CYS A 505 -6.10 19.27 -12.35
N ASN A 506 -6.57 18.47 -13.30
CA ASN A 506 -5.75 17.51 -14.04
C ASN A 506 -4.56 18.20 -14.74
N ASP A 507 -4.80 19.35 -15.37
CA ASP A 507 -3.75 20.12 -16.05
C ASP A 507 -2.70 20.62 -15.06
N LYS A 508 -3.12 21.22 -13.94
CA LYS A 508 -2.22 21.68 -12.87
C LYS A 508 -1.34 20.54 -12.32
N VAL A 509 -1.94 19.37 -12.06
CA VAL A 509 -1.20 18.19 -11.57
C VAL A 509 -0.19 17.72 -12.62
N THR A 510 -0.60 17.69 -13.89
CA THR A 510 0.28 17.27 -15.00
C THR A 510 1.47 18.21 -15.17
N GLU A 511 1.25 19.52 -15.06
CA GLU A 511 2.33 20.52 -15.11
C GLU A 511 3.33 20.34 -13.96
N LEU A 512 2.85 20.08 -12.74
CA LEU A 512 3.73 19.79 -11.60
C LEU A 512 4.55 18.52 -11.82
N LYS A 513 3.92 17.42 -12.25
CA LYS A 513 4.61 16.14 -12.54
C LYS A 513 5.72 16.33 -13.58
N LYS A 514 5.43 17.06 -14.67
CA LYS A 514 6.39 17.41 -15.72
C LYS A 514 7.57 18.25 -15.22
N ALA A 515 7.27 19.25 -14.40
CA ALA A 515 8.30 20.11 -13.84
C ALA A 515 9.24 19.33 -12.91
N TYR A 516 8.67 18.46 -12.07
CA TYR A 516 9.43 17.64 -11.15
C TYR A 516 10.23 16.56 -11.86
N GLN A 517 9.69 15.90 -12.88
CA GLN A 517 10.44 14.92 -13.67
C GLN A 517 11.71 15.53 -14.27
N LYS A 518 11.62 16.72 -14.87
CA LYS A 518 12.80 17.45 -15.38
C LYS A 518 13.80 17.79 -14.28
N GLU A 519 13.33 18.10 -13.07
CA GLU A 519 14.22 18.34 -11.93
C GLU A 519 14.96 17.06 -11.53
N VAL A 520 14.24 15.95 -11.43
CA VAL A 520 14.78 14.64 -11.04
C VAL A 520 15.78 14.10 -12.05
N GLU A 521 15.51 14.23 -13.35
CA GLU A 521 16.43 13.81 -14.42
C GLU A 521 17.78 14.54 -14.37
N ASN A 522 17.82 15.75 -13.82
CA ASN A 522 19.05 16.53 -13.62
C ASN A 522 19.74 16.26 -12.28
N SER A 523 19.16 15.40 -11.43
CA SER A 523 19.74 15.06 -10.13
C SER A 523 20.97 14.16 -10.28
N PRO A 524 22.06 14.39 -9.52
CA PRO A 524 23.19 13.45 -9.49
C PRO A 524 22.81 12.06 -8.98
N ASP A 525 21.69 11.93 -8.25
CA ASP A 525 21.17 10.65 -7.78
C ASP A 525 20.32 9.91 -8.81
N PHE A 526 19.96 10.54 -9.94
CA PHE A 526 18.96 9.98 -10.86
C PHE A 526 19.32 8.58 -11.36
N LEU A 527 20.54 8.41 -11.85
CA LEU A 527 20.99 7.14 -12.43
C LEU A 527 21.11 6.02 -11.39
N GLN A 528 21.52 6.36 -10.17
CA GLN A 528 21.87 5.37 -9.13
C GLN A 528 20.76 5.16 -8.09
N ASN A 529 19.86 6.11 -7.91
CA ASN A 529 18.80 6.07 -6.89
C ASN A 529 17.50 6.72 -7.38
N GLY A 530 17.34 6.95 -8.69
CA GLY A 530 16.16 7.60 -9.26
C GLY A 530 14.85 6.90 -8.90
N PHE A 531 14.87 5.59 -8.69
CA PHE A 531 13.68 4.85 -8.26
C PHE A 531 13.13 5.31 -6.89
N THR A 532 13.91 6.03 -6.08
CA THR A 532 13.44 6.64 -4.82
C THR A 532 12.86 8.05 -5.01
N LEU A 533 13.07 8.65 -6.18
CA LEU A 533 12.76 10.06 -6.47
C LEU A 533 11.57 10.21 -7.41
N THR A 534 11.23 9.20 -8.21
CA THR A 534 10.31 9.31 -9.36
C THR A 534 8.83 9.15 -9.02
N ASP A 535 8.43 9.01 -7.75
CA ASP A 535 7.02 8.79 -7.36
C ASP A 535 6.05 9.90 -7.82
N TYR A 536 6.56 11.13 -8.00
CA TYR A 536 5.79 12.30 -8.44
C TYR A 536 6.03 12.68 -9.91
N CYS A 537 6.70 11.83 -10.70
CA CYS A 537 6.89 12.06 -12.13
C CYS A 537 5.59 11.80 -12.93
N GLU A 538 5.66 11.92 -14.25
CA GLU A 538 4.53 11.60 -15.12
C GLU A 538 4.09 10.13 -14.98
N ASP A 539 2.79 9.87 -15.19
CA ASP A 539 2.25 8.52 -15.07
C ASP A 539 2.89 7.60 -16.13
N GLY A 540 3.45 6.47 -15.68
CA GLY A 540 4.20 5.52 -16.48
C GLY A 540 5.71 5.74 -16.43
N PHE A 541 6.20 6.90 -15.99
CA PHE A 541 7.63 7.16 -15.85
C PHE A 541 8.23 6.25 -14.78
N ASP A 542 9.31 5.54 -15.12
CA ASP A 542 9.91 4.52 -14.25
C ASP A 542 8.87 3.48 -13.80
N GLY A 543 7.84 3.18 -14.60
CA GLY A 543 6.78 2.26 -14.21
C GLY A 543 6.09 2.66 -12.92
N LYS A 544 5.87 3.97 -12.72
CA LYS A 544 5.17 4.53 -11.58
C LYS A 544 3.99 5.41 -11.94
N GLN A 545 3.06 5.54 -11.01
CA GLN A 545 1.93 6.43 -11.17
C GLN A 545 1.40 6.89 -9.82
N LEU A 546 0.99 8.15 -9.76
CA LEU A 546 0.34 8.70 -8.59
C LEU A 546 -1.14 8.31 -8.64
N THR A 547 -1.57 7.23 -7.98
CA THR A 547 -2.94 6.73 -8.10
C THR A 547 -3.66 6.40 -6.82
N MET A 548 -5.00 6.37 -6.92
CA MET A 548 -5.86 5.79 -5.89
C MET A 548 -6.00 4.30 -6.12
N ALA A 549 -5.46 3.47 -5.22
CA ALA A 549 -5.78 2.04 -5.09
C ALA A 549 -5.94 1.24 -6.41
N SER A 550 -5.25 1.64 -7.49
CA SER A 550 -5.29 0.98 -8.79
C SER A 550 -4.12 0.03 -8.89
N TYR A 551 -4.21 -1.03 -8.10
CA TYR A 551 -3.55 -2.27 -8.44
C TYR A 551 -4.66 -3.15 -9.03
N ILE A 552 -4.42 -3.78 -10.16
CA ILE A 552 -5.25 -4.91 -10.61
C ILE A 552 -4.55 -6.18 -10.13
#